data_AF-G4VJK7-F1
#
_entry.id   AF-G4VJK7-F1
#
_cell.length_a   1.000
_cell.length_b   1.000
_cell.length_c   1.000
_cell.angle_alpha   90.00
_cell.angle_beta   90.00
_cell.angle_gamma   90.00
#
_symmetry.space_group_name_H-M   'P 1'
#
loop_
_entity.id
_entity.type
_entity.pdbx_description
1 polymer ?
#
loop_
_entity_poly.entity_id
_entity_poly.type
_entity_poly.pdbx_seq_one_letter_code
_entity_poly.pdbx_strand_id
1 'polypeptide(L)'
;MAVLVPFRDRFTELQEFIPHLNNFLNNQNVRHTFFIINQVDDLRFNRGALLNVGALESLEAEVNGIIVESITQKNSLYQLSSQCLKLPFTKYLALHDVDLLPEDPALKYNMPSELGPIHLIPFYLHPRYYYFKEYAGGVLIIKRTQYTLVGGMSNSFWGWGREDDEFQIRLKLKGFKIVTPINVTMGLKAFRHIHQEDHHKRDVKTYYNPDVVNLIRNPVGGLTSINYTVVKRRLITISSIPAIIINVKLYCDSMNCKLKS
;
A
#
# COMPACT_ATOMS: atom_id res chain seq x y z
N MET A 1 10.88 -6.96 -5.11
CA MET A 1 10.13 -6.03 -4.25
C MET A 1 8.68 -6.49 -4.20
N ALA A 2 8.06 -6.51 -3.02
CA ALA A 2 6.61 -6.68 -2.94
C ALA A 2 5.95 -5.29 -3.01
N VAL A 3 5.11 -5.07 -4.02
CA VAL A 3 4.32 -3.84 -4.16
C VAL A 3 2.99 -4.05 -3.44
N LEU A 4 2.80 -3.36 -2.33
CA LEU A 4 1.63 -3.48 -1.46
C LEU A 4 0.66 -2.34 -1.77
N VAL A 5 -0.53 -2.70 -2.26
CA VAL A 5 -1.55 -1.75 -2.69
C VAL A 5 -2.78 -1.90 -1.80
N PRO A 6 -3.03 -0.97 -0.85
CA PRO A 6 -4.25 -0.96 -0.06
C PRO A 6 -5.41 -0.58 -0.98
N PHE A 7 -6.45 -1.40 -1.01
CA PHE A 7 -7.43 -1.35 -2.10
C PHE A 7 -8.88 -1.53 -1.61
N ARG A 8 -9.78 -0.72 -2.17
CA ARG A 8 -11.24 -0.89 -2.15
C ARG A 8 -11.85 0.02 -3.22
N ASP A 9 -12.71 -0.53 -4.08
CA ASP A 9 -13.50 0.23 -5.06
C ASP A 9 -12.67 1.22 -5.92
N ARG A 10 -11.55 0.74 -6.47
CA ARG A 10 -10.64 1.51 -7.36
C ARG A 10 -10.23 0.71 -8.60
N PHE A 11 -11.18 -0.07 -9.15
CA PHE A 11 -10.85 -1.03 -10.22
C PHE A 11 -10.37 -0.33 -11.50
N THR A 12 -10.96 0.81 -11.85
CA THR A 12 -10.52 1.63 -12.99
C THR A 12 -9.07 2.08 -12.82
N GLU A 13 -8.71 2.60 -11.64
CA GLU A 13 -7.33 2.98 -11.35
C GLU A 13 -6.40 1.78 -11.35
N LEU A 14 -6.85 0.63 -10.84
CA LEU A 14 -6.05 -0.61 -10.85
C LEU A 14 -5.71 -1.06 -12.28
N GLN A 15 -6.64 -0.87 -13.23
CA GLN A 15 -6.43 -1.19 -14.64
C GLN A 15 -5.35 -0.32 -15.30
N GLU A 16 -5.22 0.95 -14.89
CA GLU A 16 -4.12 1.82 -15.33
C GLU A 16 -2.82 1.55 -14.57
N PHE A 17 -2.93 1.34 -13.25
CA PHE A 17 -1.83 1.21 -12.31
C PHE A 17 -0.90 0.04 -12.63
N ILE A 18 -1.45 -1.17 -12.77
CA ILE A 18 -0.64 -2.38 -12.95
C ILE A 18 0.23 -2.31 -14.23
N PRO A 19 -0.32 -2.06 -15.43
CA PRO A 19 0.50 -1.98 -16.63
C PRO A 19 1.50 -0.82 -16.60
N HIS A 20 1.10 0.35 -16.08
CA HIS A 20 1.97 1.51 -15.98
C HIS A 20 3.17 1.22 -15.06
N LEU A 21 2.91 0.79 -13.83
CA LEU A 21 3.97 0.54 -12.85
C LEU A 21 4.82 -0.67 -13.23
N ASN A 22 4.24 -1.72 -13.80
CA ASN A 22 5.02 -2.87 -14.31
C ASN A 22 6.04 -2.44 -15.38
N ASN A 23 5.61 -1.65 -16.38
CA ASN A 23 6.51 -1.13 -17.40
C ASN A 23 7.60 -0.23 -16.79
N PHE A 24 7.19 0.68 -15.89
CA PHE A 24 8.10 1.59 -15.19
C PHE A 24 9.18 0.83 -14.40
N LEU A 25 8.80 -0.20 -13.64
CA LEU A 25 9.71 -1.02 -12.85
C LEU A 25 10.60 -1.93 -13.72
N ASN A 26 10.07 -2.49 -14.80
CA ASN A 26 10.86 -3.30 -15.74
C ASN A 26 11.93 -2.47 -16.45
N ASN A 27 11.64 -1.22 -16.82
CA ASN A 27 12.62 -0.29 -17.37
C ASN A 27 13.75 0.04 -16.36
N GLN A 28 13.52 -0.18 -15.07
CA GLN A 28 14.52 -0.05 -14.01
C GLN A 28 15.17 -1.39 -13.60
N ASN A 29 14.85 -2.49 -14.29
CA ASN A 29 15.28 -3.85 -13.95
C ASN A 29 14.90 -4.28 -12.52
N VAL A 30 13.79 -3.76 -12.00
CA VAL A 30 13.31 -4.09 -10.65
C VAL A 30 12.37 -5.29 -10.71
N ARG A 31 12.82 -6.46 -10.22
CA ARG A 31 11.93 -7.62 -10.04
C ARG A 31 10.87 -7.32 -8.97
N HIS A 32 9.61 -7.52 -9.30
CA HIS A 32 8.49 -7.14 -8.45
C HIS A 32 7.30 -8.10 -8.52
N THR A 33 6.47 -8.07 -7.48
CA THR A 33 5.18 -8.77 -7.42
C THR A 33 4.13 -7.82 -6.84
N PHE A 34 2.96 -7.75 -7.46
CA PHE A 34 1.84 -6.94 -7.00
C PHE A 34 0.96 -7.71 -6.01
N PHE A 35 0.72 -7.11 -4.85
CA PHE A 35 -0.22 -7.58 -3.84
C PHE A 35 -1.29 -6.52 -3.63
N ILE A 36 -2.50 -6.83 -4.08
CA ILE A 36 -3.67 -5.95 -3.96
C ILE A 36 -4.44 -6.37 -2.72
N ILE A 37 -4.37 -5.57 -1.66
CA ILE A 37 -4.97 -5.88 -0.37
C ILE A 37 -6.36 -5.28 -0.32
N ASN A 38 -7.33 -6.10 -0.72
CA ASN A 38 -8.71 -5.68 -0.95
C ASN A 38 -9.53 -5.78 0.34
N GLN A 39 -9.94 -4.64 0.91
CA GLN A 39 -10.74 -4.59 2.12
C GLN A 39 -12.22 -4.87 1.80
N VAL A 40 -12.70 -6.06 2.18
CA VAL A 40 -14.05 -6.56 1.87
C VAL A 40 -15.02 -6.57 3.05
N ASP A 41 -14.60 -6.08 4.22
CA ASP A 41 -15.51 -5.71 5.31
C ASP A 41 -16.22 -4.37 5.02
N ASP A 42 -17.26 -4.05 5.80
CA ASP A 42 -18.07 -2.84 5.67
C ASP A 42 -17.55 -1.67 6.54
N LEU A 43 -16.38 -1.83 7.18
CA LEU A 43 -15.77 -0.79 8.01
C LEU A 43 -15.19 0.32 7.12
N ARG A 44 -14.90 1.48 7.71
CA ARG A 44 -14.18 2.55 6.99
C ARG A 44 -12.83 2.06 6.47
N PHE A 45 -12.35 2.66 5.38
CA PHE A 45 -11.10 2.22 4.76
C PHE A 45 -9.93 2.43 5.73
N ASN A 46 -9.07 1.43 5.92
CA ASN A 46 -7.95 1.51 6.85
C ASN A 46 -6.64 1.17 6.13
N ARG A 47 -6.02 2.21 5.57
CA ARG A 47 -4.81 2.08 4.76
C ARG A 47 -3.64 1.45 5.52
N GLY A 48 -3.38 1.89 6.75
CA GLY A 48 -2.28 1.38 7.58
C GLY A 48 -2.42 -0.11 7.91
N ALA A 49 -3.63 -0.53 8.32
CA ALA A 49 -3.93 -1.93 8.58
C ALA A 49 -3.76 -2.81 7.34
N LEU A 50 -4.25 -2.36 6.18
CA LEU A 50 -4.10 -3.11 4.92
C LEU A 50 -2.63 -3.25 4.50
N LEU A 51 -1.79 -2.24 4.73
CA LEU A 51 -0.36 -2.33 4.47
C LEU A 51 0.34 -3.32 5.43
N ASN A 52 -0.08 -3.40 6.69
CA ASN A 52 0.38 -4.45 7.61
C ASN A 52 -0.02 -5.84 7.11
N VAL A 53 -1.29 -6.04 6.70
CA VAL A 53 -1.76 -7.28 6.10
C VAL A 53 -0.92 -7.64 4.87
N GLY A 54 -0.68 -6.69 3.96
CA GLY A 54 0.15 -6.92 2.78
C GLY A 54 1.59 -7.32 3.11
N ALA A 55 2.18 -6.74 4.16
CA ALA A 55 3.52 -7.10 4.61
C ALA A 55 3.58 -8.56 5.12
N LEU A 56 2.58 -9.01 5.88
CA LEU A 56 2.46 -10.37 6.39
C LEU A 56 2.15 -11.39 5.28
N GLU A 57 1.14 -11.11 4.46
CA GLU A 57 0.67 -12.02 3.41
C GLU A 57 1.69 -12.19 2.28
N SER A 58 2.42 -11.13 1.94
CA SER A 58 3.53 -11.25 0.99
C SER A 58 4.68 -12.07 1.55
N LEU A 59 4.96 -12.00 2.85
CA LEU A 59 5.96 -12.84 3.48
C LEU A 59 5.51 -14.31 3.54
N GLU A 60 4.24 -14.57 3.86
CA GLU A 60 3.66 -15.91 3.87
C GLU A 60 3.78 -16.59 2.50
N ALA A 61 3.47 -15.86 1.43
CA ALA A 61 3.63 -16.33 0.05
C ALA A 61 5.09 -16.66 -0.31
N GLU A 62 6.06 -15.96 0.29
CA GLU A 62 7.49 -16.13 0.03
C GLU A 62 8.10 -17.29 0.84
N VAL A 63 7.67 -17.46 2.10
CA VAL A 63 8.25 -18.44 3.05
C VAL A 63 7.56 -19.81 2.94
N ASN A 64 6.24 -19.83 3.06
CA ASN A 64 5.43 -21.05 3.14
C ASN A 64 4.72 -21.35 1.80
N GLY A 65 4.38 -20.30 1.05
CA GLY A 65 3.50 -20.38 -0.10
C GLY A 65 2.03 -20.23 0.31
N ILE A 66 1.21 -19.72 -0.60
CA ILE A 66 -0.21 -19.44 -0.36
C ILE A 66 -1.08 -20.17 -1.37
N ILE A 67 -2.25 -20.65 -0.95
CA ILE A 67 -3.26 -21.14 -1.89
C ILE A 67 -3.92 -19.95 -2.58
N VAL A 68 -3.87 -19.93 -3.91
CA VAL A 68 -4.52 -18.93 -4.75
C VAL A 68 -5.51 -19.60 -5.70
N GLU A 69 -6.68 -18.98 -5.86
CA GLU A 69 -7.65 -19.32 -6.89
C GLU A 69 -7.29 -18.61 -8.20
N SER A 70 -7.41 -19.29 -9.34
CA SER A 70 -7.31 -18.69 -10.67
C SER A 70 -8.58 -19.04 -11.45
N ILE A 71 -9.08 -18.07 -12.23
CA ILE A 71 -10.20 -18.31 -13.14
C ILE A 71 -9.62 -18.36 -14.55
N THR A 72 -9.71 -19.52 -15.20
CA THR A 72 -9.28 -19.71 -16.59
C THR A 72 -10.49 -19.95 -17.46
N GLN A 73 -10.54 -19.32 -18.63
CA GLN A 73 -11.57 -19.58 -19.63
C GLN A 73 -11.08 -20.66 -20.59
N LYS A 74 -11.84 -21.74 -20.76
CA LYS A 74 -11.58 -22.81 -21.73
C LYS A 74 -12.89 -23.14 -22.46
N ASN A 75 -12.90 -23.05 -23.78
CA ASN A 75 -14.08 -23.35 -24.62
C ASN A 75 -15.35 -22.62 -24.15
N SER A 76 -15.25 -21.31 -23.90
CA SER A 76 -16.33 -20.46 -23.37
C SER A 76 -16.84 -20.79 -21.96
N LEU A 77 -16.26 -21.79 -21.28
CA LEU A 77 -16.55 -22.12 -19.89
C LEU A 77 -15.47 -21.54 -18.97
N TYR A 78 -15.90 -20.94 -17.86
CA TYR A 78 -15.01 -20.50 -16.79
C TYR A 78 -14.74 -21.66 -15.84
N GLN A 79 -13.46 -21.96 -15.61
CA GLN A 79 -13.01 -22.98 -14.67
C GLN A 79 -12.25 -22.30 -13.53
N LEU A 80 -12.64 -22.63 -12.30
CA LEU A 80 -11.91 -22.25 -11.10
C LEU A 80 -10.88 -23.34 -10.80
N SER A 81 -9.62 -22.95 -10.65
CA SER A 81 -8.55 -23.82 -10.17
C SER A 81 -7.90 -23.22 -8.94
N SER A 82 -7.38 -24.07 -8.05
CA SER A 82 -6.61 -23.65 -6.89
C SER A 82 -5.22 -24.25 -6.99
N GLN A 83 -4.20 -23.45 -6.68
CA GLN A 83 -2.81 -23.90 -6.64
C GLN A 83 -2.07 -23.29 -5.46
N CYS A 84 -1.04 -23.99 -4.98
CA CYS A 84 -0.08 -23.42 -4.05
C CYS A 84 0.93 -22.58 -4.82
N LEU A 85 0.97 -21.28 -4.54
CA LEU A 85 1.90 -20.33 -5.13
C LEU A 85 2.96 -19.96 -4.08
N LYS A 86 4.20 -20.40 -4.30
CA LYS A 86 5.37 -19.99 -3.51
C LYS A 86 6.21 -19.01 -4.32
N LEU A 87 6.42 -17.82 -3.78
CA LEU A 87 7.13 -16.73 -4.46
C LEU A 87 8.59 -16.62 -4.03
N PRO A 88 9.48 -16.04 -4.86
CA PRO A 88 10.82 -15.70 -4.45
C PRO A 88 10.82 -14.62 -3.35
N PHE A 89 11.65 -14.81 -2.31
CA PHE A 89 11.78 -13.85 -1.21
C PHE A 89 12.16 -12.44 -1.69
N THR A 90 11.52 -11.42 -1.11
CA THR A 90 11.82 -10.01 -1.41
C THR A 90 12.35 -9.27 -0.18
N LYS A 91 13.42 -8.48 -0.35
CA LYS A 91 14.08 -7.77 0.77
C LYS A 91 13.35 -6.51 1.24
N TYR A 92 12.48 -5.94 0.40
CA TYR A 92 11.88 -4.63 0.62
C TYR A 92 10.49 -4.53 -0.02
N LEU A 93 9.71 -3.60 0.53
CA LEU A 93 8.31 -3.34 0.23
C LEU A 93 8.20 -1.97 -0.45
N ALA A 94 7.24 -1.82 -1.36
CA ALA A 94 6.70 -0.53 -1.76
C ALA A 94 5.29 -0.41 -1.20
N LEU A 95 5.06 0.54 -0.29
CA LEU A 95 3.74 0.93 0.19
C LEU A 95 3.19 1.94 -0.80
N HIS A 96 2.18 1.58 -1.58
CA HIS A 96 1.85 2.29 -2.81
C HIS A 96 0.35 2.56 -2.94
N ASP A 97 -0.03 3.82 -3.07
CA ASP A 97 -1.40 4.18 -3.44
C ASP A 97 -1.66 3.82 -4.90
N VAL A 98 -2.84 3.28 -5.20
CA VAL A 98 -3.21 2.80 -6.54
C VAL A 98 -3.40 3.93 -7.56
N ASP A 99 -3.66 5.15 -7.10
CA ASP A 99 -3.98 6.31 -7.94
C ASP A 99 -2.78 7.22 -8.20
N LEU A 100 -1.58 6.87 -7.72
CA LEU A 100 -0.34 7.62 -7.96
C LEU A 100 0.55 6.86 -8.94
N LEU A 101 0.82 7.45 -10.10
CA LEU A 101 1.64 6.84 -11.14
C LEU A 101 2.96 7.61 -11.31
N PRO A 102 4.13 6.97 -11.15
CA PRO A 102 5.41 7.65 -11.39
C PRO A 102 5.61 7.93 -12.89
N GLU A 103 5.93 9.16 -13.25
CA GLU A 103 6.16 9.60 -14.63
C GLU A 103 7.65 9.92 -14.88
N ASP A 104 8.34 10.50 -13.90
CA ASP A 104 9.76 10.86 -14.05
C ASP A 104 10.67 9.62 -13.89
N PRO A 105 11.46 9.24 -14.90
CA PRO A 105 12.39 8.11 -14.82
C PRO A 105 13.46 8.25 -13.71
N ALA A 106 13.68 9.45 -13.17
CA ALA A 106 14.55 9.68 -12.01
C ALA A 106 14.00 9.11 -10.70
N LEU A 107 12.70 8.80 -10.62
CA LEU A 107 12.08 8.14 -9.47
C LEU A 107 12.50 6.66 -9.41
N LYS A 108 13.57 6.36 -8.67
CA LYS A 108 14.14 5.01 -8.60
C LYS A 108 13.50 4.16 -7.51
N TYR A 109 12.94 3.01 -7.89
CA TYR A 109 12.38 2.02 -6.96
C TYR A 109 13.44 1.05 -6.41
N ASN A 110 14.59 1.60 -6.02
CA ASN A 110 15.73 0.82 -5.55
C ASN A 110 15.52 0.33 -4.12
N MET A 111 16.30 -0.70 -3.74
CA MET A 111 16.36 -1.13 -2.34
C MET A 111 16.86 0.02 -1.45
N PRO A 112 16.13 0.40 -0.38
CA PRO A 112 16.58 1.45 0.53
C PRO A 112 17.91 1.12 1.21
N SER A 113 18.66 2.13 1.62
CA SER A 113 19.89 1.93 2.41
C SER A 113 19.54 1.58 3.87
N GLU A 114 20.55 1.30 4.71
CA GLU A 114 20.32 1.13 6.16
C GLU A 114 19.92 2.45 6.85
N LEU A 115 20.14 3.62 6.22
CA LEU A 115 19.77 4.91 6.79
C LEU A 115 18.26 5.06 7.00
N GLY A 116 17.45 4.43 6.16
CA GLY A 116 16.00 4.50 6.27
C GLY A 116 15.27 4.32 4.94
N PRO A 117 13.94 4.49 4.96
CA PRO A 117 13.09 4.31 3.78
C PRO A 117 13.25 5.45 2.77
N ILE A 118 12.80 5.21 1.54
CA ILE A 118 12.74 6.19 0.46
C ILE A 118 11.28 6.63 0.28
N HIS A 119 10.97 7.89 0.55
CA HIS A 119 9.66 8.49 0.24
C HIS A 119 9.71 9.07 -1.17
N LEU A 120 9.07 8.39 -2.12
CA LEU A 120 9.21 8.71 -3.54
C LEU A 120 8.44 9.96 -3.96
N ILE A 121 7.38 10.33 -3.24
CA ILE A 121 6.54 11.48 -3.55
C ILE A 121 6.50 12.48 -2.38
N PRO A 122 7.63 13.11 -2.00
CA PRO A 122 7.62 14.19 -1.02
C PRO A 122 6.71 15.34 -1.44
N PHE A 123 6.33 16.19 -0.48
CA PHE A 123 5.36 17.26 -0.69
C PHE A 123 5.62 18.07 -1.98
N TYR A 124 6.87 18.46 -2.25
CA TYR A 124 7.25 19.28 -3.40
C TYR A 124 7.09 18.58 -4.77
N LEU A 125 6.86 17.27 -4.82
CA LEU A 125 6.49 16.52 -6.02
C LEU A 125 5.00 16.14 -6.05
N HIS A 126 4.27 16.32 -4.95
CA HIS A 126 2.90 15.86 -4.85
C HIS A 126 1.92 16.88 -5.46
N PRO A 127 1.07 16.50 -6.43
CA PRO A 127 0.18 17.44 -7.13
C PRO A 127 -0.87 18.10 -6.20
N ARG A 128 -1.33 17.39 -5.17
CA ARG A 128 -2.27 17.91 -4.15
C ARG A 128 -1.62 18.51 -2.89
N TYR A 129 -0.67 17.82 -2.25
CA TYR A 129 -0.15 18.18 -0.92
C TYR A 129 1.13 19.03 -0.96
N TYR A 130 1.39 19.76 -2.05
CA TYR A 130 2.58 20.60 -2.22
C TYR A 130 2.75 21.72 -1.19
N TYR A 131 1.73 22.01 -0.39
CA TYR A 131 1.77 23.00 0.68
C TYR A 131 2.05 22.40 2.07
N PHE A 132 2.01 21.07 2.22
CA PHE A 132 2.18 20.39 3.52
C PHE A 132 3.57 19.74 3.62
N LYS A 133 4.53 20.46 4.21
CA LYS A 133 5.95 20.06 4.24
C LYS A 133 6.21 18.72 4.92
N GLU A 134 5.36 18.35 5.87
CA GLU A 134 5.49 17.15 6.68
C GLU A 134 4.92 15.90 5.99
N TYR A 135 4.29 16.03 4.82
CA TYR A 135 3.64 14.94 4.08
C TYR A 135 4.53 13.71 3.93
N ALA A 136 3.98 12.54 4.28
CA ALA A 136 4.68 11.24 4.25
C ALA A 136 3.87 10.12 3.56
N GLY A 137 2.74 10.45 2.94
CA GLY A 137 1.84 9.49 2.29
C GLY A 137 2.25 9.10 0.86
N GLY A 138 1.33 8.46 0.15
CA GLY A 138 1.48 8.16 -1.27
C GLY A 138 2.34 6.94 -1.54
N VAL A 139 3.65 7.13 -1.73
CA VAL A 139 4.58 6.07 -2.13
C VAL A 139 5.83 6.07 -1.25
N LEU A 140 6.00 5.01 -0.45
CA LEU A 140 7.17 4.81 0.41
C LEU A 140 7.79 3.43 0.18
N ILE A 141 9.09 3.38 -0.02
CA ILE A 141 9.87 2.15 -0.15
C ILE A 141 10.65 1.89 1.12
N ILE A 142 10.53 0.70 1.69
CA ILE A 142 11.11 0.35 2.99
C ILE A 142 11.62 -1.10 3.01
N LYS A 143 12.75 -1.37 3.66
CA LYS A 143 13.18 -2.77 3.88
C LYS A 143 12.19 -3.50 4.77
N ARG A 144 11.98 -4.80 4.53
CA ARG A 144 11.13 -5.63 5.41
C ARG A 144 11.60 -5.56 6.87
N THR A 145 12.92 -5.62 7.09
CA THR A 145 13.53 -5.53 8.42
C THR A 145 13.23 -4.20 9.10
N GLN A 146 13.29 -3.08 8.37
CA GLN A 146 12.95 -1.75 8.90
C GLN A 146 11.45 -1.65 9.22
N TYR A 147 10.58 -2.16 8.34
CA TYR A 147 9.13 -2.19 8.56
C TYR A 147 8.76 -3.00 9.81
N THR A 148 9.38 -4.17 10.00
CA THR A 148 9.22 -4.98 11.22
C THR A 148 9.77 -4.26 12.45
N LEU A 149 10.95 -3.63 12.36
CA LEU A 149 11.59 -2.95 13.50
C LEU A 149 10.74 -1.80 14.05
N VAL A 150 10.02 -1.08 13.19
CA VAL A 150 9.10 -0.02 13.61
C VAL A 150 7.71 -0.54 14.01
N GLY A 151 7.48 -1.85 13.92
CA GLY A 151 6.18 -2.46 14.23
C GLY A 151 5.10 -2.19 13.19
N GLY A 152 5.47 -1.96 11.92
CA GLY A 152 4.55 -1.56 10.84
C GLY A 152 3.80 -0.26 11.12
N MET A 153 2.70 -0.04 10.40
CA MET A 153 1.82 1.13 10.58
C MET A 153 0.84 0.90 11.74
N SER A 154 0.24 1.95 12.32
CA SER A 154 -0.87 1.76 13.26
C SER A 154 -2.10 1.16 12.56
N ASN A 155 -2.86 0.36 13.33
CA ASN A 155 -4.13 -0.24 12.88
C ASN A 155 -5.35 0.64 13.21
N SER A 156 -5.15 1.81 13.84
CA SER A 156 -6.24 2.58 14.47
C SER A 156 -6.79 3.72 13.62
N PHE A 157 -6.21 3.97 12.45
CA PHE A 157 -6.64 5.04 11.55
C PHE A 157 -7.69 4.54 10.55
N TRP A 158 -8.95 4.75 10.93
CA TRP A 158 -10.12 4.43 10.11
C TRP A 158 -10.59 5.68 9.36
N GLY A 159 -10.74 5.59 8.04
CA GLY A 159 -11.02 6.73 7.17
C GLY A 159 -9.75 7.37 6.61
N TRP A 160 -9.89 8.56 6.04
CA TRP A 160 -8.77 9.27 5.42
C TRP A 160 -7.91 10.04 6.44
N GLY A 161 -6.61 9.79 6.40
CA GLY A 161 -5.54 10.63 6.95
C GLY A 161 -5.00 10.23 8.31
N ARG A 162 -3.81 10.77 8.62
CA ARG A 162 -3.02 10.66 9.87
C ARG A 162 -2.23 9.38 10.05
N GLU A 163 -2.51 8.33 9.29
CA GLU A 163 -1.77 7.07 9.40
C GLU A 163 -0.33 7.19 8.90
N ASP A 164 -0.11 8.04 7.90
CA ASP A 164 1.20 8.40 7.35
C ASP A 164 1.98 9.33 8.28
N ASP A 165 1.32 10.33 8.86
CA ASP A 165 1.88 11.22 9.89
C ASP A 165 2.44 10.41 11.08
N GLU A 166 1.64 9.47 11.60
CA GLU A 166 2.03 8.59 12.71
C GLU A 166 3.17 7.65 12.32
N PHE A 167 3.10 7.04 11.14
CA PHE A 167 4.16 6.16 10.67
C PHE A 167 5.50 6.89 10.49
N GLN A 168 5.46 8.15 10.04
CA GLN A 168 6.64 9.01 9.98
C GLN A 168 7.30 9.18 11.36
N ILE A 169 6.49 9.31 12.42
CA ILE A 169 6.98 9.39 13.80
C ILE A 169 7.64 8.06 14.21
N ARG A 170 7.02 6.90 13.93
CA ARG A 170 7.63 5.58 14.23
C ARG A 170 9.01 5.43 13.61
N LEU A 171 9.15 5.85 12.34
CA LEU A 171 10.42 5.81 11.62
C LEU A 171 11.48 6.69 12.30
N LYS A 172 11.12 7.94 12.61
CA LYS A 172 12.01 8.90 13.28
C LYS A 172 12.43 8.42 14.67
N LEU A 173 11.51 7.84 15.45
CA LEU A 173 11.78 7.30 16.79
C LEU A 173 12.77 6.13 16.77
N LYS A 174 12.85 5.38 15.67
CA LYS A 174 13.85 4.32 15.46
C LYS A 174 15.15 4.83 14.79
N GLY A 175 15.29 6.15 14.64
CA GLY A 175 16.50 6.79 14.10
C GLY A 175 16.61 6.74 12.58
N PHE A 176 15.56 6.31 11.87
CA PHE A 176 15.59 6.26 10.41
C PHE A 176 15.47 7.65 9.80
N LYS A 177 16.30 7.92 8.79
CA LYS A 177 16.21 9.08 7.92
C LYS A 177 15.36 8.74 6.71
N ILE A 178 14.25 9.45 6.54
CA ILE A 178 13.40 9.32 5.36
C ILE A 178 14.10 10.04 4.20
N VAL A 179 14.59 9.27 3.24
CA VAL A 179 15.28 9.78 2.05
C VAL A 179 14.25 10.15 0.99
N THR A 180 14.50 11.22 0.25
CA THR A 180 13.64 11.62 -0.89
C THR A 180 14.45 11.56 -2.19
N PRO A 181 13.81 11.37 -3.36
CA PRO A 181 14.49 11.38 -4.64
C PRO A 181 15.32 12.63 -4.88
N ILE A 182 16.49 12.43 -5.45
CA ILE A 182 17.34 13.51 -5.99
C ILE A 182 17.24 13.51 -7.51
N ASN A 183 17.48 14.67 -8.14
CA ASN A 183 17.52 14.84 -9.59
C ASN A 183 16.19 14.58 -10.33
N VAL A 184 15.05 14.66 -9.64
CA VAL A 184 13.73 14.69 -10.30
C VAL A 184 13.60 16.00 -11.06
N THR A 185 13.24 15.92 -12.34
CA THR A 185 13.24 17.05 -13.27
C THR A 185 11.83 17.53 -13.62
N MET A 186 10.83 16.67 -13.52
CA MET A 186 9.45 16.97 -13.91
C MET A 186 8.65 17.76 -12.87
N GLY A 187 9.21 18.02 -11.68
CA GLY A 187 8.52 18.76 -10.61
C GLY A 187 7.18 18.12 -10.23
N LEU A 188 6.11 18.92 -10.20
CA LEU A 188 4.74 18.43 -9.90
C LEU A 188 4.17 17.45 -10.95
N LYS A 189 4.81 17.32 -12.12
CA LYS A 189 4.46 16.31 -13.13
C LYS A 189 5.21 14.99 -12.95
N ALA A 190 6.08 14.87 -11.94
CA ALA A 190 6.82 13.63 -11.68
C ALA A 190 5.90 12.48 -11.26
N PHE A 191 4.70 12.79 -10.75
CA PHE A 191 3.63 11.83 -10.51
C PHE A 191 2.34 12.29 -11.16
N ARG A 192 1.65 11.36 -11.84
CA ARG A 192 0.27 11.55 -12.28
C ARG A 192 -0.67 11.00 -11.22
N HIS A 193 -1.57 11.85 -10.72
CA HIS A 193 -2.58 11.49 -9.72
C HIS A 193 -3.92 11.28 -10.41
N ILE A 194 -4.30 10.01 -10.64
CA ILE A 194 -5.54 9.62 -11.33
C ILE A 194 -6.71 9.50 -10.34
N HIS A 195 -7.04 10.60 -9.67
CA HIS A 195 -8.06 10.61 -8.62
C HIS A 195 -9.25 11.46 -9.02
N GLN A 196 -10.40 10.82 -9.24
CA GLN A 196 -11.65 11.50 -9.53
C GLN A 196 -12.38 11.84 -8.21
N GLU A 197 -12.23 13.06 -7.69
CA GLU A 197 -12.81 13.47 -6.39
C GLU A 197 -14.31 13.19 -6.29
N ASP A 198 -15.06 13.42 -7.36
CA ASP A 198 -16.51 13.26 -7.37
C ASP A 198 -16.94 11.80 -7.19
N HIS A 199 -16.14 10.86 -7.73
CA HIS A 199 -16.37 9.42 -7.62
C HIS A 199 -15.68 8.80 -6.41
N HIS A 200 -14.58 9.39 -5.93
CA HIS A 200 -13.67 8.81 -4.95
C HIS A 200 -13.46 9.71 -3.73
N LYS A 201 -14.56 10.32 -3.24
CA LYS A 201 -14.57 11.21 -2.08
C LYS A 201 -13.79 10.63 -0.89
N ARG A 202 -12.87 11.43 -0.35
CA ARG A 202 -12.14 11.10 0.89
C ARG A 202 -13.10 11.06 2.07
N ASP A 203 -12.99 9.99 2.85
CA ASP A 203 -13.77 9.81 4.07
C ASP A 203 -13.13 10.55 5.25
N VAL A 204 -13.42 11.84 5.37
CA VAL A 204 -12.79 12.75 6.35
C VAL A 204 -13.50 12.80 7.71
N LYS A 205 -14.53 11.97 7.95
CA LYS A 205 -15.40 12.05 9.15
C LYS A 205 -14.63 11.97 10.48
N THR A 206 -13.51 11.26 10.52
CA THR A 206 -12.63 11.12 11.70
C THR A 206 -11.46 12.08 11.74
N TYR A 207 -11.16 12.79 10.65
CA TYR A 207 -9.89 13.50 10.49
C TYR A 207 -9.66 14.57 11.58
N TYR A 208 -10.73 15.23 12.01
CA TYR A 208 -10.71 16.27 13.05
C TYR A 208 -11.11 15.76 14.44
N ASN A 209 -11.41 14.46 14.60
CA ASN A 209 -11.77 13.91 15.91
C ASN A 209 -10.55 13.99 16.86
N PRO A 210 -10.65 14.65 18.03
CA PRO A 210 -9.53 14.76 18.98
C PRO A 210 -8.93 13.41 19.39
N ASP A 211 -9.75 12.36 19.52
CA ASP A 211 -9.28 11.01 19.86
C ASP A 211 -8.39 10.45 18.75
N VAL A 212 -8.74 10.73 17.48
CA VAL A 212 -7.98 10.29 16.31
C VAL A 212 -6.69 11.10 16.16
N VAL A 213 -6.73 12.39 16.45
CA VAL A 213 -5.52 13.23 16.49
C VAL A 213 -4.56 12.75 17.59
N ASN A 214 -5.09 12.33 18.74
CA ASN A 214 -4.28 11.80 19.85
C ASN A 214 -3.55 10.50 19.47
N LEU A 215 -4.11 9.67 18.58
CA LEU A 215 -3.46 8.45 18.07
C LEU A 215 -2.13 8.72 17.36
N ILE A 216 -1.89 9.92 16.84
CA ILE A 216 -0.61 10.28 16.20
C ILE A 216 0.55 10.19 17.20
N ARG A 217 0.30 10.56 18.47
CA ARG A 217 1.31 10.54 19.54
C ARG A 217 1.22 9.30 20.42
N ASN A 218 0.02 8.72 20.52
CA ASN A 218 -0.26 7.53 21.32
C ASN A 218 -0.87 6.44 20.44
N PRO A 219 -0.09 5.89 19.49
CA PRO A 219 -0.63 4.95 18.52
C PRO A 219 -0.98 3.63 19.19
N VAL A 220 -2.09 3.05 18.76
CA VAL A 220 -2.53 1.72 19.19
C VAL A 220 -2.26 0.71 18.08
N GLY A 221 -1.68 -0.41 18.48
CA GLY A 221 -1.40 -1.56 17.63
C GLY A 221 -0.33 -1.35 16.55
N GLY A 222 -0.16 -2.40 15.74
CA GLY A 222 0.78 -2.42 14.63
C GLY A 222 0.80 -3.77 13.90
N LEU A 223 1.93 -4.08 13.27
CA LEU A 223 2.15 -5.29 12.46
C LEU A 223 1.84 -6.58 13.22
N THR A 224 2.20 -6.68 14.50
CA THR A 224 2.02 -7.91 15.29
C THR A 224 0.66 -8.01 15.97
N SER A 225 -0.08 -6.90 16.05
CA SER A 225 -1.39 -6.86 16.71
C SER A 225 -2.54 -6.67 15.71
N ILE A 226 -2.27 -6.71 14.41
CA ILE A 226 -3.30 -6.60 13.39
C ILE A 226 -4.19 -7.84 13.45
N ASN A 227 -5.50 -7.62 13.51
CA ASN A 227 -6.48 -8.69 13.53
C ASN A 227 -7.26 -8.67 12.21
N TYR A 228 -7.14 -9.73 11.43
CA TYR A 228 -7.78 -9.85 10.13
C TYR A 228 -8.05 -11.31 9.76
N THR A 229 -8.99 -11.52 8.84
CA THR A 229 -9.23 -12.82 8.20
C THR A 229 -9.04 -12.67 6.70
N VAL A 230 -8.27 -13.58 6.09
CA VAL A 230 -8.22 -13.71 4.63
C VAL A 230 -9.44 -14.49 4.16
N VAL A 231 -10.33 -13.83 3.44
CA VAL A 231 -11.54 -14.44 2.87
C VAL A 231 -11.18 -15.26 1.63
N LYS A 232 -10.31 -14.72 0.77
CA LYS A 232 -9.96 -15.34 -0.51
C LYS A 232 -8.67 -14.74 -1.06
N ARG A 233 -7.84 -15.57 -1.69
CA ARG A 233 -6.68 -15.14 -2.48
C ARG A 233 -6.90 -15.54 -3.92
N ARG A 234 -6.71 -14.61 -4.87
CA ARG A 234 -6.81 -14.90 -6.30
C ARG A 234 -5.57 -14.43 -7.05
N LEU A 235 -5.12 -15.24 -7.99
CA LEU A 235 -4.18 -14.80 -9.02
C LEU A 235 -5.00 -14.22 -10.18
N ILE A 236 -4.88 -12.91 -10.38
CA ILE A 236 -5.53 -12.18 -11.48
C ILE A 236 -4.48 -11.73 -12.49
N THR A 237 -4.93 -11.39 -13.69
CA THR A 237 -4.11 -10.72 -14.69
C THR A 237 -4.77 -9.43 -15.14
N ILE A 238 -4.00 -8.35 -15.24
CA ILE A 238 -4.40 -7.08 -15.85
C ILE A 238 -3.39 -6.77 -16.94
N SER A 239 -3.83 -6.66 -18.20
CA SER A 239 -2.95 -6.50 -19.36
C SER A 239 -1.86 -7.59 -19.44
N SER A 240 -2.25 -8.85 -19.17
CA SER A 240 -1.36 -10.03 -19.10
C SER A 240 -0.30 -10.00 -17.98
N ILE A 241 -0.37 -9.03 -17.06
CA ILE A 241 0.56 -8.91 -15.93
C ILE A 241 -0.09 -9.54 -14.70
N PRO A 242 0.58 -10.50 -14.03
CA PRO A 242 0.03 -11.18 -12.86
C PRO A 242 0.02 -10.27 -11.62
N ALA A 243 -1.07 -10.34 -10.86
CA ALA A 243 -1.16 -9.74 -9.53
C ALA A 243 -1.94 -10.67 -8.59
N ILE A 244 -1.62 -10.60 -7.30
CA ILE A 244 -2.31 -11.38 -6.27
C ILE A 244 -3.27 -10.44 -5.56
N ILE A 245 -4.58 -10.67 -5.71
CA ILE A 245 -5.59 -9.97 -4.94
C ILE A 245 -5.94 -10.80 -3.70
N ILE A 246 -5.88 -10.16 -2.54
CA ILE A 246 -6.14 -10.76 -1.24
C ILE A 246 -7.34 -10.05 -0.63
N ASN A 247 -8.48 -10.72 -0.63
CA ASN A 247 -9.69 -10.22 0.00
C ASN A 247 -9.58 -10.44 1.51
N VAL A 248 -9.58 -9.35 2.27
CA VAL A 248 -9.41 -9.37 3.72
C VAL A 248 -10.57 -8.67 4.43
N LYS A 249 -10.96 -9.24 5.57
CA LYS A 249 -11.81 -8.58 6.55
C LYS A 249 -10.94 -8.15 7.71
N LEU A 250 -10.91 -6.85 8.00
CA LEU A 250 -10.28 -6.31 9.18
C LEU A 250 -11.24 -6.42 10.37
N TYR A 251 -10.70 -6.74 11.55
CA TYR A 251 -11.45 -6.65 12.78
C TYR A 251 -11.21 -5.30 13.46
N CYS A 252 -12.25 -4.81 14.11
CA CYS A 252 -12.24 -3.55 14.83
C CYS A 252 -12.60 -3.78 16.30
N ASP A 253 -11.82 -3.21 17.18
CA ASP A 253 -12.05 -3.14 18.63
C ASP A 253 -12.27 -1.70 19.14
N SER A 254 -12.27 -0.70 18.25
CA SER A 254 -12.34 0.72 18.61
C SER A 254 -13.67 1.38 18.19
N MET A 255 -14.12 2.40 18.92
CA MET A 255 -15.30 3.18 18.53
C MET A 255 -15.13 3.93 17.19
N ASN A 256 -13.89 4.03 16.67
CA ASN A 256 -13.57 4.79 15.47
C ASN A 256 -13.83 4.03 14.17
N CYS A 257 -13.97 2.70 14.20
CA CYS A 257 -14.21 1.89 13.00
C CYS A 257 -15.70 1.79 12.62
N LYS A 258 -16.47 2.87 12.85
CA LYS A 258 -17.89 2.90 12.46
C LYS A 258 -18.07 2.42 11.02
N LEU A 259 -19.15 1.68 10.77
CA LEU A 259 -19.57 1.28 9.43
C LEU A 259 -19.62 2.52 8.53
N LYS A 260 -19.23 2.35 7.26
CA LYS A 260 -19.33 3.42 6.26
C LYS A 260 -20.81 3.80 6.11
N SER A 261 -21.22 4.90 6.74
CA SER A 261 -22.55 5.51 6.53
C SER A 261 -22.61 6.32 5.25
#